data_AF-A0A109IMT3-F1
#
_entry.id   AF-A0A109IMT3-F1
#
_cell.length_a   1.000
_cell.length_b   1.000
_cell.length_c   1.000
_cell.angle_alpha   90.00
_cell.angle_beta   90.00
_cell.angle_gamma   90.00
#
_symmetry.space_group_name_H-M   'P 1'
#
loop_
_entity.id
_entity.type
_entity.pdbx_description
1 polymer ?
#
loop_
_entity_poly.entity_id
_entity_poly.type
_entity_poly.pdbx_seq_one_letter_code
_entity_poly.pdbx_strand_id
1 'polypeptide(L)'
;MGLTARDVMLTDHRVVETEHGPPERADELTLGVDGRGTPRWVAGPGGRGPALLIAASTPVDELLTSDALIRLLSELPALVVVDDSGRPMGVVSAEALAEQVLRHLGRAAWPTYGIEPLEAEVPFGMDDPLLAGSLRPPTLPIRVFCQYCGALNHFDEFPEPEQDCVAGGHQLRAVWW
;
A
#
# COMPACT_ATOMS: atom_id res chain seq x y z
N MET A 1 17.30 12.47 -9.97
CA MET A 1 16.89 11.17 -9.38
C MET A 1 15.56 11.40 -8.70
N GLY A 2 14.54 10.62 -9.04
CA GLY A 2 13.25 10.66 -8.34
C GLY A 2 13.37 9.96 -6.98
N LEU A 3 12.43 10.25 -6.08
CA LEU A 3 12.29 9.53 -4.81
C LEU A 3 11.86 8.08 -5.07
N THR A 4 12.31 7.16 -4.24
CA THR A 4 11.94 5.74 -4.26
C THR A 4 11.21 5.36 -2.98
N ALA A 5 10.58 4.19 -2.95
CA ALA A 5 9.93 3.64 -1.77
C ALA A 5 10.88 3.60 -0.55
N ARG A 6 12.18 3.33 -0.78
CA ARG A 6 13.21 3.39 0.27
C ARG A 6 13.36 4.77 0.90
N ASP A 7 13.17 5.84 0.13
CA ASP A 7 13.38 7.22 0.61
C ASP A 7 12.22 7.74 1.47
N VAL A 8 11.05 7.10 1.36
CA VAL A 8 9.80 7.51 2.03
C VAL A 8 9.29 6.47 3.03
N MET A 9 9.98 5.34 3.18
CA MET A 9 9.61 4.31 4.14
C MET A 9 9.92 4.71 5.58
N LEU A 10 9.06 4.26 6.47
CA LEU A 10 9.23 4.28 7.91
C LEU A 10 9.94 3.00 8.38
N THR A 11 10.94 3.17 9.23
CA THR A 11 11.70 2.07 9.84
C THR A 11 11.34 1.84 11.30
N ASP A 12 10.61 2.77 11.92
CA ASP A 12 10.14 2.74 13.30
C ASP A 12 8.81 1.98 13.47
N HIS A 13 8.61 0.93 12.68
CA HIS A 13 7.47 0.03 12.80
C HIS A 13 7.83 -1.16 13.68
N ARG A 14 6.81 -1.76 14.31
CA ARG A 14 6.99 -2.97 15.08
C ARG A 14 6.99 -4.19 14.15
N VAL A 15 7.91 -5.12 14.36
CA VAL A 15 7.91 -6.43 13.67
C VAL A 15 7.58 -7.52 14.67
N VAL A 16 6.61 -8.38 14.34
CA VAL A 16 6.19 -9.50 15.19
C VAL A 16 6.26 -10.80 14.38
N GLU A 17 7.04 -11.76 14.87
CA GLU A 17 7.02 -13.12 14.35
C GLU A 17 5.78 -13.85 14.87
N THR A 18 4.94 -14.35 13.96
CA THR A 18 3.74 -15.11 14.31
C THR A 18 3.28 -16.00 13.17
N GLU A 19 2.74 -17.16 13.54
CA GLU A 19 2.00 -18.04 12.62
C GLU A 19 0.49 -17.74 12.63
N HIS A 20 0.05 -16.80 13.47
CA HIS A 20 -1.34 -16.38 13.59
C HIS A 20 -1.64 -15.17 12.70
N GLY A 21 -2.90 -15.04 12.31
CA GLY A 21 -3.38 -13.91 11.52
C GLY A 21 -3.25 -12.55 12.23
N PRO A 22 -3.40 -11.45 11.48
CA PRO A 22 -3.26 -10.10 12.03
C PRO A 22 -4.28 -9.81 13.15
N PRO A 23 -3.88 -9.09 14.22
CA PRO A 23 -4.85 -8.53 15.16
C PRO A 23 -5.79 -7.56 14.41
N GLU A 24 -7.01 -7.38 14.90
CA GLU A 24 -8.00 -6.46 14.28
C GLU A 24 -7.49 -5.02 14.17
N ARG A 25 -6.79 -4.56 15.21
CA ARG A 25 -6.12 -3.26 15.28
C ARG A 25 -4.81 -3.37 16.04
N ALA A 26 -3.92 -2.42 15.80
CA ALA A 26 -2.70 -2.21 16.58
C ALA A 26 -2.53 -0.72 16.88
N ASP A 27 -1.98 -0.39 18.05
CA ASP A 27 -1.76 1.01 18.46
C ASP A 27 -0.70 1.72 17.60
N GLU A 28 0.22 0.94 17.03
CA GLU A 28 1.29 1.37 16.14
C GLU A 28 1.36 0.46 14.91
N LEU A 29 1.98 0.95 13.83
CA LEU A 29 2.20 0.14 12.64
C LEU A 29 3.02 -1.11 12.97
N THR A 30 2.41 -2.26 12.74
CA THR A 30 2.93 -3.58 13.06
C THR A 30 2.95 -4.45 11.81
N LEU A 31 4.13 -4.98 11.49
CA LEU A 31 4.36 -5.96 10.44
C LEU A 31 4.41 -7.37 11.05
N GLY A 32 3.51 -8.24 10.61
CA GLY A 32 3.56 -9.65 10.92
C GLY A 32 4.42 -10.42 9.93
N VAL A 33 5.38 -11.19 10.44
CA VAL A 33 6.22 -12.09 9.65
C VAL A 33 6.07 -13.54 10.13
N ASP A 34 6.25 -14.50 9.22
CA ASP A 34 6.32 -15.92 9.60
C ASP A 34 7.69 -16.29 10.21
N GLY A 35 7.86 -17.54 10.65
CA GLY A 35 9.13 -18.03 11.21
C GLY A 35 10.35 -18.00 10.26
N ARG A 36 10.18 -17.56 9.00
CA ARG A 36 11.27 -17.30 8.05
C ARG A 36 11.54 -15.81 7.83
N GLY A 37 10.82 -14.94 8.55
CA GLY A 37 10.88 -13.49 8.35
C GLY A 37 10.11 -13.02 7.11
N THR A 38 9.24 -13.86 6.54
CA THR A 38 8.44 -13.51 5.36
C THR A 38 7.26 -12.64 5.79
N PRO A 39 7.07 -11.43 5.22
CA PRO A 39 5.90 -10.60 5.49
C PRO A 39 4.58 -11.32 5.17
N ARG A 40 3.62 -11.29 6.10
CA ARG A 40 2.29 -11.92 5.93
C ARG A 40 1.15 -10.92 6.01
N TRP A 41 1.21 -10.00 6.95
CA TRP A 41 0.15 -9.03 7.20
C TRP A 41 0.71 -7.73 7.79
N VAL A 42 -0.07 -6.67 7.70
CA VAL A 42 0.18 -5.39 8.34
C VAL A 42 -1.04 -4.99 9.18
N ALA A 43 -0.81 -4.40 10.34
CA ALA A 43 -1.85 -3.86 11.20
C ALA A 43 -1.42 -2.50 11.75
N GLY A 44 -2.38 -1.60 11.96
CA GLY A 44 -2.15 -0.29 12.57
C GLY A 44 -3.44 0.26 13.15
N PRO A 45 -3.46 1.56 13.52
CA PRO A 45 -4.64 2.18 14.15
C PRO A 45 -5.87 2.18 13.24
N GLY A 46 -5.65 2.32 11.92
CA GLY A 46 -6.69 2.19 10.91
C GLY A 46 -7.34 0.81 10.95
N GLY A 47 -6.52 -0.24 11.16
CA GLY A 47 -6.82 -1.67 11.34
C GLY A 47 -5.87 -2.51 10.47
N ARG A 48 -6.32 -3.60 9.85
CA ARG A 48 -5.43 -4.64 9.30
C ARG A 48 -5.62 -4.94 7.81
N GLY A 49 -4.57 -5.46 7.20
CA GLY A 49 -4.61 -5.96 5.83
C GLY A 49 -3.50 -6.95 5.51
N PRO A 50 -3.56 -7.60 4.33
CA PRO A 50 -2.47 -8.41 3.83
C PRO A 50 -1.20 -7.57 3.62
N ALA A 51 -0.03 -8.19 3.74
CA ALA A 51 1.22 -7.52 3.41
C ALA A 51 1.35 -7.39 1.87
N LEU A 52 1.16 -6.16 1.36
CA LEU A 52 1.43 -5.82 -0.04
C LEU A 52 2.91 -5.46 -0.18
N LEU A 53 3.67 -6.24 -0.95
CA LEU A 53 5.12 -6.07 -1.05
C LEU A 53 5.50 -5.25 -2.29
N ILE A 54 6.27 -4.19 -2.07
CA ILE A 54 6.89 -3.37 -3.13
C ILE A 54 8.40 -3.35 -2.97
N ALA A 55 9.12 -3.19 -4.07
CA ALA A 55 10.57 -3.13 -4.01
C ALA A 55 11.05 -1.78 -3.46
N ALA A 56 12.18 -1.80 -2.74
CA ALA A 56 12.83 -0.59 -2.25
C ALA A 56 13.18 0.41 -3.37
N SER A 57 13.44 -0.09 -4.59
CA SER A 57 13.73 0.71 -5.77
C SER A 57 12.51 1.26 -6.49
N THR A 58 11.28 0.91 -6.08
CA THR A 58 10.05 1.35 -6.74
C THR A 58 9.97 2.89 -6.67
N PRO A 59 9.87 3.60 -7.81
CA PRO A 59 9.75 5.05 -7.82
C PRO A 59 8.47 5.52 -7.11
N VAL A 60 8.56 6.59 -6.32
CA VAL A 60 7.38 7.15 -5.64
C VAL A 60 6.35 7.65 -6.66
N ASP A 61 6.80 8.27 -7.76
CA ASP A 61 5.89 8.75 -8.81
C ASP A 61 5.04 7.60 -9.40
N GLU A 62 5.58 6.38 -9.48
CA GLU A 62 4.84 5.18 -9.92
C GLU A 62 3.71 4.84 -8.94
N LEU A 63 4.00 4.91 -7.63
CA LEU A 63 3.01 4.72 -6.57
C LEU A 63 1.91 5.79 -6.64
N LEU A 64 2.29 7.06 -6.81
CA LEU A 64 1.35 8.19 -6.80
C LEU A 64 0.45 8.23 -8.05
N THR A 65 0.88 7.65 -9.17
CA THR A 65 0.07 7.59 -10.40
C THR A 65 -0.89 6.41 -10.46
N SER A 66 -0.82 5.48 -9.51
CA SER A 66 -1.66 4.27 -9.52
C SER A 66 -2.98 4.49 -8.77
N ASP A 67 -4.08 4.63 -9.53
CA ASP A 67 -5.43 4.76 -8.96
C ASP A 67 -5.80 3.54 -8.09
N ALA A 68 -5.47 2.32 -8.56
CA ALA A 68 -5.69 1.09 -7.82
C ALA A 68 -4.94 1.10 -6.47
N LEU A 69 -3.70 1.62 -6.43
CA LEU A 69 -2.97 1.75 -5.17
C LEU A 69 -3.60 2.79 -4.25
N ILE A 70 -4.01 3.95 -4.77
CA ILE A 70 -4.66 4.99 -3.96
C ILE A 70 -5.93 4.45 -3.31
N ARG A 71 -6.75 3.70 -4.06
CA ARG A 71 -7.95 3.03 -3.54
C ARG A 71 -7.60 1.97 -2.50
N LEU A 72 -6.61 1.12 -2.78
CA LEU A 72 -6.09 0.14 -1.82
C LEU A 72 -5.58 0.76 -0.52
N LEU A 73 -4.95 1.95 -0.55
CA LEU A 73 -4.43 2.61 0.64
C LEU A 73 -5.52 3.17 1.57
N SER A 74 -6.73 3.36 1.05
CA SER A 74 -7.89 3.59 1.92
C SER A 74 -8.28 2.31 2.70
N GLU A 75 -7.84 1.15 2.21
CA GLU A 75 -8.12 -0.18 2.75
C GLU A 75 -6.86 -0.92 3.29
N LEU A 76 -5.70 -0.29 3.31
CA LEU A 76 -4.47 -0.91 3.81
C LEU A 76 -3.73 0.07 4.73
N PRO A 77 -3.28 -0.38 5.92
CA PRO A 77 -2.59 0.51 6.84
C PRO A 77 -1.21 0.95 6.30
N ALA A 78 -0.53 0.08 5.53
CA ALA A 78 0.76 0.38 4.92
C ALA A 78 1.13 -0.61 3.80
N LEU A 79 2.08 -0.20 2.96
CA LEU A 79 2.83 -1.06 2.04
C LEU A 79 4.09 -1.56 2.73
N VAL A 80 4.51 -2.79 2.44
CA VAL A 80 5.79 -3.32 2.95
C VAL A 80 6.85 -3.15 1.88
N VAL A 81 7.93 -2.46 2.24
CA VAL A 81 9.08 -2.26 1.37
C VAL A 81 10.05 -3.40 1.60
N VAL A 82 10.43 -4.08 0.53
CA VAL A 82 11.38 -5.21 0.57
C VAL A 82 12.64 -4.93 -0.22
N ASP A 83 13.74 -5.57 0.17
CA ASP A 83 14.96 -5.61 -0.63
C ASP A 83 14.82 -6.55 -1.84
N ASP A 84 15.86 -6.63 -2.68
CA ASP A 84 15.88 -7.50 -3.86
C ASP A 84 15.75 -9.00 -3.50
N SER A 85 16.09 -9.38 -2.27
CA SER A 85 15.93 -10.74 -1.76
C SER A 85 14.53 -11.02 -1.18
N GLY A 86 13.66 -10.01 -1.10
CA GLY A 86 12.32 -10.09 -0.55
C GLY A 86 12.24 -9.92 0.97
N ARG A 87 13.32 -9.48 1.63
CA ARG A 87 13.29 -9.22 3.08
C ARG A 87 12.70 -7.85 3.38
N PRO A 88 11.88 -7.72 4.42
CA PRO A 88 11.32 -6.42 4.81
C PRO A 88 12.42 -5.45 5.23
N MET A 89 12.39 -4.25 4.66
CA MET A 89 13.26 -3.13 5.00
C MET A 89 12.54 -2.04 5.80
N GLY A 90 11.23 -1.91 5.58
CA GLY A 90 10.44 -0.80 6.09
C GLY A 90 8.99 -0.91 5.64
N VAL A 91 8.18 0.07 6.04
CA VAL A 91 6.79 0.21 5.58
C VAL A 91 6.54 1.61 5.07
N VAL A 92 5.71 1.77 4.05
CA VAL A 92 5.20 3.08 3.61
C VAL A 92 3.76 3.19 4.07
N SER A 93 3.48 4.06 5.05
CA SER A 93 2.11 4.27 5.51
C SER A 93 1.29 5.02 4.46
N ALA A 94 -0.03 4.83 4.47
CA ALA A 94 -0.93 5.61 3.63
C ALA A 94 -0.76 7.12 3.86
N GLU A 95 -0.53 7.52 5.12
CA GLU A 95 -0.27 8.91 5.51
C GLU A 95 1.04 9.45 4.90
N ALA A 96 2.13 8.69 4.96
CA ALA A 96 3.41 9.10 4.37
C ALA A 96 3.27 9.28 2.85
N LEU A 97 2.53 8.40 2.17
CA LEU A 97 2.28 8.55 0.75
C LEU A 97 1.39 9.76 0.45
N ALA A 98 0.34 9.99 1.23
CA ALA A 98 -0.52 11.18 1.11
C ALA A 98 0.28 12.49 1.33
N GLU A 99 1.23 12.51 2.27
CA GLU A 99 2.13 13.66 2.44
C GLU A 99 3.01 13.89 1.21
N GLN A 100 3.50 12.81 0.57
CA GLN A 100 4.24 12.93 -0.69
C GLN A 100 3.35 13.42 -1.84
N VAL A 101 2.08 12.99 -1.92
CA VAL A 101 1.09 13.57 -2.85
C VAL A 101 1.00 15.09 -2.63
N LEU A 102 0.82 15.53 -1.38
CA LEU A 102 0.72 16.96 -1.04
C LEU A 102 1.98 17.74 -1.41
N ARG A 103 3.17 17.18 -1.16
CA ARG A 103 4.46 17.80 -1.54
C ARG A 103 4.65 17.86 -3.04
N HIS A 104 4.16 16.86 -3.78
CA HIS A 104 4.23 16.80 -5.24
C HIS A 104 3.24 17.80 -5.88
N LEU A 105 2.01 17.88 -5.39
CA LEU A 105 0.98 18.82 -5.84
C LEU A 105 1.26 20.28 -5.43
N GLY A 106 1.96 20.47 -4.30
CA GLY A 106 2.38 21.77 -3.75
C GLY A 106 3.36 22.57 -4.62
N ARG A 107 3.75 22.09 -5.81
CA ARG A 107 4.47 22.88 -6.82
C ARG A 107 3.61 23.43 -7.94
N ALA A 108 2.33 23.05 -8.10
CA ALA A 108 1.55 23.51 -9.26
C ALA A 108 0.02 23.62 -9.14
N ALA A 109 -0.68 22.97 -8.20
CA ALA A 109 -2.14 22.89 -8.34
C ALA A 109 -2.88 22.78 -6.99
N TRP A 110 -3.29 23.93 -6.47
CA TRP A 110 -4.39 24.01 -5.48
C TRP A 110 -5.60 24.84 -5.95
N PRO A 111 -5.51 25.86 -6.84
CA PRO A 111 -6.70 26.58 -7.28
C PRO A 111 -7.67 25.75 -8.12
N THR A 112 -7.22 24.61 -8.67
CA THR A 112 -8.03 23.73 -9.53
C THR A 112 -8.83 22.69 -8.73
N TYR A 113 -8.48 22.42 -7.47
CA TYR A 113 -9.09 21.35 -6.68
C TYR A 113 -10.08 21.79 -5.60
N GLY A 114 -10.31 23.11 -5.44
CA GLY A 114 -11.49 23.61 -4.72
C GLY A 114 -11.65 23.16 -3.26
N ILE A 115 -10.58 22.73 -2.58
CA ILE A 115 -10.66 22.29 -1.18
C ILE A 115 -10.28 23.46 -0.27
N GLU A 116 -11.30 24.22 0.19
CA GLU A 116 -11.25 24.84 1.51
C GLU A 116 -11.35 23.75 2.59
N PRO A 117 -10.74 23.95 3.77
CA PRO A 117 -10.56 22.89 4.75
C PRO A 117 -11.88 22.51 5.43
N LEU A 118 -12.19 21.22 5.42
CA LEU A 118 -13.24 20.52 6.21
C LEU A 118 -14.68 21.04 6.04
N GLU A 119 -15.45 20.27 5.26
CA GLU A 119 -16.90 19.94 5.38
C GLU A 119 -17.51 19.82 3.97
N ALA A 120 -17.34 18.67 3.29
CA ALA A 120 -18.22 18.28 2.19
C ALA A 120 -18.05 16.79 1.86
N GLU A 121 -19.16 16.07 1.83
CA GLU A 121 -19.30 14.75 1.22
C GLU A 121 -18.76 14.80 -0.21
N VAL A 122 -17.78 13.94 -0.54
CA VAL A 122 -17.16 13.90 -1.87
C VAL A 122 -18.02 13.02 -2.78
N PRO A 123 -18.71 13.54 -3.80
CA PRO A 123 -19.24 12.72 -4.86
C PRO A 123 -18.06 12.42 -5.80
N PHE A 124 -17.56 11.18 -5.76
CA PHE A 124 -16.51 10.73 -6.65
C PHE A 124 -16.88 10.97 -8.12
N GLY A 125 -16.05 11.73 -8.81
CA GLY A 125 -16.15 12.06 -10.23
C GLY A 125 -14.95 12.89 -10.68
N MET A 126 -13.74 12.35 -10.56
CA MET A 126 -12.56 12.93 -11.21
C MET A 126 -12.42 12.36 -12.62
N ASP A 127 -13.11 12.98 -13.58
CA ASP A 127 -12.98 12.73 -15.03
C ASP A 127 -11.95 13.67 -15.69
N ASP A 128 -10.79 13.92 -15.05
CA ASP A 128 -9.68 14.61 -15.73
C ASP A 128 -8.51 13.65 -16.04
N PRO A 129 -8.52 13.00 -17.23
CA PRO A 129 -7.48 12.04 -17.63
C PRO A 129 -6.11 12.67 -17.89
N LEU A 130 -5.94 13.99 -17.75
CA LEU A 130 -4.67 14.68 -18.01
C LEU A 130 -3.81 14.89 -16.76
N LEU A 131 -4.35 14.62 -15.55
CA LEU A 131 -3.63 14.74 -14.28
C LEU A 131 -3.10 13.41 -13.76
N ALA A 132 -3.64 12.29 -14.24
CA ALA A 132 -2.99 11.00 -14.11
C ALA A 132 -1.82 10.97 -15.09
N GLY A 133 -0.60 11.09 -14.58
CA GLY A 133 0.58 10.68 -15.36
C GLY A 133 0.30 9.30 -15.99
N SER A 134 0.82 9.06 -17.19
CA SER A 134 0.60 7.79 -17.90
C SER A 134 0.79 6.62 -16.93
N LEU A 135 -0.26 5.83 -16.69
CA LEU A 135 -0.21 4.65 -15.83
C LEU A 135 1.00 3.82 -16.24
N ARG A 136 1.97 3.69 -15.33
CA ARG A 136 3.12 2.83 -15.56
C ARG A 136 2.89 1.54 -14.78
N PRO A 137 2.95 0.37 -15.44
CA PRO A 137 2.93 -0.87 -14.71
C PRO A 137 4.12 -0.88 -13.73
N PRO A 138 3.95 -1.49 -12.56
CA PRO A 138 5.02 -1.75 -11.62
C PRO A 138 6.30 -2.21 -12.31
N THR A 139 7.43 -1.56 -12.00
CA THR A 139 8.72 -1.98 -12.56
C THR A 139 9.16 -3.37 -12.06
N LEU A 140 8.57 -3.85 -10.96
CA LEU A 140 8.74 -5.19 -10.41
C LEU A 140 7.37 -5.78 -10.00
N PRO A 141 7.17 -7.10 -10.12
CA PRO A 141 5.90 -7.73 -9.76
C PRO A 141 5.55 -7.51 -8.28
N ILE A 142 4.31 -7.09 -8.04
CA ILE A 142 3.72 -6.94 -6.72
C ILE A 142 3.42 -8.33 -6.17
N ARG A 143 3.74 -8.53 -4.89
CA ARG A 143 3.61 -9.82 -4.21
C ARG A 143 2.67 -9.69 -3.02
N VAL A 144 1.74 -10.64 -2.90
CA VAL A 144 0.75 -10.68 -1.81
C VAL A 144 0.58 -12.11 -1.33
N PHE A 145 0.70 -12.35 -0.03
CA PHE A 145 0.39 -13.64 0.57
C PHE A 145 -1.08 -13.73 0.96
N CYS A 146 -1.74 -14.82 0.58
CA CYS A 146 -3.08 -15.10 1.06
C CYS A 146 -3.04 -15.43 2.55
N GLN A 147 -3.79 -14.68 3.36
CA GLN A 147 -3.88 -14.91 4.80
C GLN A 147 -4.56 -16.24 5.17
N TYR A 148 -5.35 -16.84 4.27
CA TYR A 148 -6.10 -18.06 4.53
C TYR A 148 -5.31 -19.33 4.18
N CYS A 149 -4.72 -19.37 2.98
CA CYS A 149 -4.00 -20.57 2.50
C CYS A 149 -2.48 -20.39 2.40
N GLY A 150 -1.96 -19.19 2.66
CA GLY A 150 -0.53 -18.88 2.59
C GLY A 150 0.06 -18.81 1.17
N ALA A 151 -0.75 -19.01 0.13
CA ALA A 151 -0.29 -18.95 -1.26
C ALA A 151 0.24 -17.56 -1.62
N LEU A 152 1.35 -17.52 -2.37
CA LEU A 152 1.92 -16.29 -2.91
C LEU A 152 1.25 -15.94 -4.24
N ASN A 153 0.71 -14.73 -4.31
CA ASN A 153 0.10 -14.16 -5.50
C ASN A 153 1.07 -13.14 -6.10
N HIS A 154 1.16 -13.14 -7.43
CA HIS A 154 1.99 -12.22 -8.20
C HIS A 154 1.08 -11.39 -9.09
N PHE A 155 1.28 -10.07 -9.08
CA PHE A 155 0.54 -9.14 -9.91
C PHE A 155 1.52 -8.25 -10.68
N ASP A 156 1.26 -8.11 -11.97
CA ASP A 156 2.00 -7.21 -12.85
C ASP A 156 1.50 -5.76 -12.74
N GLU A 157 0.38 -5.55 -12.03
CA GLU A 157 -0.27 -4.27 -11.73
C GLU A 157 -0.75 -4.24 -10.27
N PHE A 158 -1.06 -3.05 -9.74
CA PHE A 158 -1.64 -2.98 -8.39
C PHE A 158 -3.00 -3.67 -8.38
N PRO A 159 -3.23 -4.64 -7.49
CA PRO A 159 -4.48 -5.40 -7.50
C PRO A 159 -5.66 -4.50 -7.12
N GLU A 160 -6.83 -4.73 -7.71
CA GLU A 160 -8.06 -4.15 -7.17
C GLU A 160 -8.33 -4.71 -5.75
N PRO A 161 -9.09 -4.02 -4.88
CA PRO A 161 -9.39 -4.49 -3.52
C PRO A 161 -9.98 -5.92 -3.42
N GLU A 162 -10.63 -6.38 -4.48
CA GLU A 162 -11.29 -7.68 -4.54
C GLU A 162 -10.59 -8.61 -5.54
N GLN A 163 -9.41 -9.13 -5.17
CA GLN A 163 -8.73 -10.17 -5.96
C GLN A 163 -8.95 -11.57 -5.41
N ASP A 164 -9.12 -12.52 -6.31
CA ASP A 164 -9.12 -13.94 -5.97
C ASP A 164 -7.67 -14.45 -5.78
N CYS A 165 -7.50 -15.30 -4.77
CA CYS A 165 -6.26 -16.02 -4.56
C CYS A 165 -6.01 -17.01 -5.71
N VAL A 166 -4.75 -17.13 -6.16
CA VAL A 166 -4.31 -18.07 -7.21
C VAL A 166 -4.61 -19.53 -6.88
N ALA A 167 -4.65 -19.89 -5.59
CA ALA A 167 -5.03 -21.23 -5.14
C ALA A 167 -6.54 -21.49 -5.19
N GLY A 168 -7.34 -20.47 -5.48
CA GLY A 168 -8.80 -20.50 -5.49
C GLY A 168 -9.44 -20.41 -4.10
N GLY A 169 -10.73 -20.06 -4.07
CA GLY A 169 -11.60 -20.16 -2.89
C GLY A 169 -11.41 -19.11 -1.80
N HIS A 170 -10.49 -18.14 -1.98
CA HIS A 170 -10.23 -17.07 -1.02
C HIS A 170 -10.11 -15.73 -1.72
N GLN A 171 -10.62 -14.67 -1.09
CA GLN A 171 -10.41 -13.30 -1.53
C GLN A 171 -9.26 -12.65 -0.74
N LEU A 172 -8.42 -11.89 -1.44
CA LEU A 172 -7.32 -11.11 -0.92
C LEU A 172 -7.80 -9.73 -0.44
N ARG A 173 -8.85 -9.71 0.39
CA ARG A 173 -9.41 -8.48 0.95
C ARG A 173 -8.73 -8.10 2.26
N ALA A 174 -8.61 -6.80 2.53
CA ALA A 174 -8.44 -6.31 3.89
C ALA A 174 -9.74 -6.56 4.66
N VAL A 175 -9.67 -7.35 5.73
CA VAL A 175 -10.86 -7.78 6.47
C VAL A 175 -11.08 -6.87 7.66
N TRP A 176 -11.97 -5.91 7.46
CA TRP A 176 -12.47 -4.96 8.46
C TRP A 176 -13.75 -5.51 9.10
N TRP A 177 -13.72 -5.81 10.39
CA TRP A 177 -14.93 -5.92 11.19
C TRP A 177 -14.69 -5.28 12.55
#